data_AF-M0M226-F1
#
_entry.id   AF-M0M226-F1
#
_cell.length_a   1.000
_cell.length_b   1.000
_cell.length_c   1.000
_cell.angle_alpha   90.00
_cell.angle_beta   90.00
_cell.angle_gamma   90.00
#
_symmetry.space_group_name_H-M   'P 1'
#
loop_
_entity.id
_entity.type
_entity.pdbx_description
1 polymer ?
#
loop_
_entity_poly.entity_id
_entity_poly.type
_entity_poly.pdbx_seq_one_letter_code
_entity_poly.pdbx_strand_id
1 'polypeptide(L)'
;MTREDLEDEVEALREHTRRLDDRIGELDRKNALVIASVRALVSSADVEVGEDDDPLVAMREAATQVNDDFEDVQTAVSAHGEQLSAIADVGGKKTSKDEKITAIATFAMRKSDSNSSKVLVDAGEIQGCVDCSRRYAYDLIDDLAEDDRAEWASLQKAESVPTHKGHREKKKALRVDVDVLRESSQDQGVVNKFTTRSPTGGV
;
A
#
# COMPACT_ATOMS: atom_id res chain seq x y z
N MET A 1 9.34 50.15 62.73
CA MET A 1 9.99 50.32 61.41
C MET A 1 10.71 51.65 61.44
N THR A 2 12.00 51.60 61.65
CA THR A 2 12.89 52.75 61.67
C THR A 2 13.24 53.14 60.23
N ARG A 3 13.84 54.32 60.06
CA ARG A 3 14.36 54.75 58.76
C ARG A 3 15.45 53.81 58.23
N GLU A 4 16.23 53.23 59.14
CA GLU A 4 17.29 52.26 58.85
C GLU A 4 16.69 50.95 58.32
N ASP A 5 15.62 50.43 58.94
CA ASP A 5 14.90 49.24 58.44
C ASP A 5 14.40 49.42 57.00
N LEU A 6 13.95 50.64 56.64
CA LEU A 6 13.48 50.98 55.29
C LEU A 6 14.62 51.09 54.28
N GLU A 7 15.77 51.63 54.69
CA GLU A 7 16.95 51.76 53.85
C GLU A 7 17.53 50.35 53.52
N ASP A 8 17.56 49.45 54.51
CA ASP A 8 17.95 48.05 54.33
C ASP A 8 16.99 47.27 53.42
N GLU A 9 15.67 47.46 53.58
CA GLU A 9 14.67 46.80 52.73
C GLU A 9 14.75 47.27 51.26
N VAL A 10 14.98 48.58 51.04
CA VAL A 10 15.17 49.13 49.70
C VAL A 10 16.46 48.61 49.05
N GLU A 11 17.54 48.46 49.80
CA GLU A 11 18.79 47.91 49.28
C GLU A 11 18.65 46.42 48.92
N ALA A 12 17.97 45.64 49.77
CA ALA A 12 17.66 44.24 49.51
C ALA A 12 16.76 44.06 48.27
N LEU A 13 15.75 44.92 48.10
CA LEU A 13 14.90 44.91 46.91
C LEU A 13 15.68 45.27 45.65
N ARG A 14 16.59 46.26 45.71
CA ARG A 14 17.45 46.61 44.57
C ARG A 14 18.38 45.48 44.18
N GLU A 15 18.97 44.79 45.15
CA GLU A 15 19.79 43.60 44.88
C GLU A 15 18.96 42.49 44.23
N HIS A 16 17.74 42.26 44.73
CA HIS A 16 16.83 41.28 44.15
C HIS A 16 16.42 41.65 42.71
N THR A 17 16.12 42.92 42.43
CA THR A 17 15.83 43.39 41.07
C THR A 17 17.02 43.19 40.14
N ARG A 18 18.24 43.54 40.56
CA ARG A 18 19.46 43.28 39.77
C ARG A 18 19.64 41.81 39.46
N ARG A 19 19.44 40.93 40.45
CA ARG A 19 19.51 39.48 40.26
C ARG A 19 18.46 38.96 39.28
N LEU A 20 17.25 39.52 39.31
CA LEU A 20 16.20 39.17 38.35
C LEU A 20 16.55 39.63 36.93
N ASP A 21 17.06 40.84 36.76
CA ASP A 21 17.50 41.36 35.47
C ASP A 21 18.64 40.53 34.88
N ASP A 22 19.64 40.15 35.69
CA ASP A 22 20.72 39.27 35.26
C ASP A 22 20.19 37.91 34.78
N ARG A 23 19.18 37.38 35.48
CA ARG A 23 18.55 36.09 35.16
C ARG A 23 17.68 36.16 33.91
N ILE A 24 16.97 37.26 33.70
CA ILE A 24 16.22 37.52 32.45
C ILE A 24 17.21 37.58 31.28
N GLY A 25 18.29 38.36 31.41
CA GLY A 25 19.31 38.46 30.36
C GLY A 25 20.01 37.12 30.07
N GLU A 26 20.17 36.24 31.06
CA GLU A 26 20.66 34.88 30.84
C GLU A 26 19.65 34.01 30.08
N LEU A 27 18.37 34.09 30.44
CA LEU A 27 17.30 33.33 29.79
C LEU A 27 17.10 33.78 28.34
N ASP A 28 17.18 35.08 28.04
CA ASP A 28 17.07 35.60 26.68
C ASP A 28 18.18 35.07 25.78
N ARG A 29 19.43 35.03 26.28
CA ARG A 29 20.56 34.44 25.54
C ARG A 29 20.34 32.95 25.28
N LYS A 30 19.85 32.20 26.27
CA LYS A 30 19.57 30.77 26.10
C LYS A 30 18.43 30.54 25.11
N ASN A 31 17.38 31.36 25.16
CA ASN A 31 16.24 31.27 24.27
C ASN A 31 16.66 31.55 22.81
N ALA A 32 17.49 32.59 22.58
CA ALA A 32 18.06 32.88 21.27
C ALA A 32 18.87 31.69 20.71
N LEU A 33 19.65 31.00 21.56
CA LEU A 33 20.41 29.82 21.16
C LEU A 33 19.50 28.63 20.79
N VAL A 34 18.43 28.40 21.58
CA VAL A 34 17.44 27.35 21.30
C VAL A 34 16.74 27.64 19.98
N ILE A 35 16.28 28.88 19.76
CA ILE A 35 15.64 29.32 18.52
C ILE A 35 16.55 29.09 17.31
N ALA A 36 17.82 29.48 17.39
CA ALA A 36 18.79 29.26 16.32
C ALA A 36 19.02 27.77 16.03
N SER A 37 19.07 26.94 17.07
CA SER A 37 19.25 25.49 16.94
C SER A 37 18.03 24.82 16.30
N VAL A 38 16.83 25.24 16.70
CA VAL A 38 15.57 24.77 16.10
C VAL A 38 15.51 25.15 14.62
N ARG A 39 15.82 26.41 14.28
CA ARG A 39 15.85 26.85 12.88
C ARG A 39 16.82 26.02 12.03
N ALA A 40 18.01 25.73 12.55
CA ALA A 40 18.99 24.88 11.86
C ALA A 40 18.47 23.44 11.63
N LEU A 41 17.77 22.86 12.61
CA LEU A 41 17.16 21.53 12.46
C LEU A 41 16.04 21.54 11.42
N VAL A 42 15.16 22.53 11.43
CA VAL A 42 14.07 22.62 10.45
C VAL A 42 14.62 22.82 9.04
N SER A 43 15.64 23.68 8.86
CA SER A 43 16.33 23.84 7.57
C SER A 43 17.01 22.55 7.09
N SER A 44 17.49 21.68 7.99
CA SER A 44 18.08 20.39 7.61
C SER A 44 17.07 19.33 7.17
N ALA A 45 15.78 19.54 7.50
CA ALA A 45 14.69 18.64 7.17
C ALA A 45 14.02 18.99 5.82
N ASP A 46 14.59 19.91 5.02
CA ASP A 46 14.01 20.43 3.77
C ASP A 46 12.57 20.96 3.92
N VAL A 47 12.22 21.42 5.13
CA VAL A 47 10.93 22.07 5.39
C VAL A 47 11.08 23.56 5.09
N GLU A 48 10.34 24.06 4.09
CA GLU A 48 10.28 25.49 3.78
C GLU A 48 9.59 26.23 4.94
N VAL A 49 10.38 27.00 5.70
CA VAL A 49 9.87 27.91 6.73
C VAL A 49 9.91 29.32 6.18
N GLY A 50 8.80 30.04 6.21
CA GLY A 50 8.78 31.45 5.85
C GLY A 50 9.72 32.25 6.74
N GLU A 51 10.38 33.30 6.21
CA GLU A 51 11.31 34.15 6.97
C GLU A 51 10.68 34.80 8.22
N ASP A 52 9.35 34.88 8.27
CA ASP A 52 8.55 35.50 9.33
C ASP A 52 7.89 34.50 10.32
N ASP A 53 8.04 33.18 10.11
CA ASP A 53 7.36 32.18 10.95
C ASP A 53 8.12 31.89 12.25
N ASP A 54 7.35 31.70 13.34
CA ASP A 54 7.89 31.28 14.64
C ASP A 54 8.55 29.89 14.47
N PRO A 55 9.86 29.76 14.74
CA PRO A 55 10.60 28.52 14.51
C PRO A 55 10.06 27.34 15.32
N LEU A 56 9.39 27.57 16.45
CA LEU A 56 8.74 26.50 17.22
C LEU A 56 7.45 26.01 16.55
N VAL A 57 6.72 26.89 15.86
CA VAL A 57 5.54 26.52 15.07
C VAL A 57 5.98 25.72 13.85
N ALA A 58 7.01 26.21 13.13
CA ALA A 58 7.59 25.51 11.99
C ALA A 58 8.14 24.12 12.35
N MET A 59 8.78 23.97 13.53
CA MET A 59 9.25 22.66 14.00
C MET A 59 8.08 21.70 14.31
N ARG A 60 6.97 22.21 14.83
CA ARG A 60 5.78 21.40 15.09
C ARG A 60 5.15 20.91 13.79
N GLU A 61 5.06 21.78 12.78
CA GLU A 61 4.54 21.45 11.46
C GLU A 61 5.44 20.45 10.72
N ALA A 62 6.77 20.65 10.80
CA ALA A 62 7.75 19.69 10.32
C ALA A 62 7.59 18.32 11.01
N ALA A 63 7.40 18.30 12.32
CA ALA A 63 7.22 17.05 13.07
C ALA A 63 5.92 16.33 12.69
N THR A 64 4.83 17.06 12.43
CA THR A 64 3.59 16.45 11.94
C THR A 64 3.76 15.90 10.52
N GLN A 65 4.41 16.65 9.63
CA GLN A 65 4.66 16.19 8.26
C GLN A 65 5.51 14.92 8.23
N VAL A 66 6.58 14.86 9.03
CA VAL A 66 7.43 13.66 9.14
C VAL A 66 6.66 12.46 9.69
N ASN A 67 5.72 12.69 10.62
CA ASN A 67 4.89 11.61 11.14
C ASN A 67 3.93 11.07 10.08
N ASP A 68 3.29 11.96 9.31
CA ASP A 68 2.39 11.59 8.22
C ASP A 68 3.15 10.82 7.12
N ASP A 69 4.33 11.31 6.72
CA ASP A 69 5.20 10.63 5.74
C ASP A 69 5.62 9.23 6.25
N PHE A 70 5.87 9.09 7.55
CA PHE A 70 6.21 7.80 8.15
C PHE A 70 5.04 6.81 8.11
N GLU A 71 3.82 7.27 8.40
CA GLU A 71 2.60 6.44 8.30
C GLU A 71 2.35 5.98 6.86
N ASP A 72 2.56 6.86 5.87
CA ASP A 72 2.43 6.54 4.45
C ASP A 72 3.48 5.51 4.02
N VAL A 73 4.75 5.70 4.41
CA VAL A 73 5.82 4.73 4.14
C VAL A 73 5.53 3.39 4.80
N GLN A 74 5.07 3.38 6.05
CA GLN A 74 4.73 2.14 6.76
C GLN A 74 3.59 1.39 6.05
N THR A 75 2.60 2.12 5.54
CA THR A 75 1.49 1.57 4.76
C THR A 75 1.99 0.98 3.44
N ALA A 76 2.82 1.71 2.70
CA ALA A 76 3.40 1.25 1.45
C ALA A 76 4.30 0.01 1.64
N VAL A 77 5.12 -0.02 2.70
CA VAL A 77 5.96 -1.16 3.05
C VAL A 77 5.11 -2.38 3.38
N SER A 78 4.01 -2.21 4.12
CA SER A 78 3.10 -3.30 4.45
C SER A 78 2.42 -3.86 3.20
N ALA A 79 1.92 -2.98 2.32
CA ALA A 79 1.31 -3.37 1.05
C ALA A 79 2.32 -4.08 0.12
N HIS A 80 3.56 -3.58 0.04
CA HIS A 80 4.62 -4.26 -0.73
C HIS A 80 5.02 -5.59 -0.10
N GLY A 81 5.01 -5.71 1.23
CA GLY A 81 5.25 -6.96 1.94
C GLY A 81 4.21 -8.02 1.59
N GLU A 82 2.93 -7.65 1.54
CA GLU A 82 1.84 -8.53 1.09
C GLU A 82 1.99 -8.93 -0.39
N GLN A 83 2.35 -7.98 -1.26
CA GLN A 83 2.62 -8.27 -2.68
C GLN A 83 3.81 -9.20 -2.85
N LEU A 84 4.90 -9.00 -2.10
CA LEU A 84 6.07 -9.86 -2.12
C LEU A 84 5.77 -11.25 -1.55
N SER A 85 4.94 -11.35 -0.52
CA SER A 85 4.46 -12.65 -0.02
C SER A 85 3.64 -13.39 -1.08
N ALA A 86 2.77 -12.69 -1.79
CA ALA A 86 2.00 -13.25 -2.89
C ALA A 86 2.88 -13.66 -4.09
N ILE A 87 4.01 -12.99 -4.32
CA ILE A 87 4.98 -13.34 -5.38
C ILE A 87 5.93 -14.46 -4.93
N ALA A 88 6.33 -14.50 -3.67
CA ALA A 88 7.17 -15.57 -3.11
C ALA A 88 6.47 -16.94 -3.22
N ASP A 89 5.14 -16.95 -3.11
CA ASP A 89 4.30 -18.15 -3.35
C ASP A 89 4.24 -18.59 -4.83
N VAL A 90 4.66 -17.73 -5.78
CA VAL A 90 4.73 -18.09 -7.21
C VAL A 90 6.02 -18.86 -7.55
N GLY A 91 7.08 -18.74 -6.74
CA GLY A 91 8.37 -19.38 -6.98
C GLY A 91 8.52 -20.79 -6.40
N GLY A 92 7.61 -21.22 -5.53
CA GLY A 92 7.54 -22.59 -5.06
C GLY A 92 7.00 -23.50 -6.17
N LYS A 93 7.64 -24.64 -6.44
CA LYS A 93 7.02 -25.69 -7.25
C LYS A 93 5.66 -26.00 -6.63
N LYS A 94 4.57 -25.70 -7.32
CA LYS A 94 3.21 -26.03 -6.86
C LYS A 94 3.12 -27.54 -6.75
N THR A 95 3.13 -28.04 -5.53
CA THR A 95 3.27 -29.49 -5.28
C THR A 95 1.92 -30.17 -5.17
N SER A 96 0.90 -29.47 -4.66
CA SER A 96 -0.45 -30.02 -4.51
C SER A 96 -1.32 -29.76 -5.75
N LYS A 97 -2.31 -30.64 -5.99
CA LYS A 97 -3.29 -30.46 -7.08
C LYS A 97 -4.04 -29.12 -6.90
N ASP A 98 -4.45 -28.80 -5.68
CA ASP A 98 -5.25 -27.62 -5.38
C ASP A 98 -4.46 -26.31 -5.60
N GLU A 99 -3.17 -26.24 -5.25
CA GLU A 99 -2.30 -25.09 -5.59
C GLU A 99 -2.26 -24.82 -7.11
N LYS A 100 -2.20 -25.89 -7.91
CA LYS A 100 -2.18 -25.77 -9.38
C LYS A 100 -3.51 -25.29 -9.92
N ILE A 101 -4.63 -25.73 -9.34
CA ILE A 101 -5.97 -25.28 -9.71
C ILE A 101 -6.13 -23.79 -9.38
N THR A 102 -5.79 -23.37 -8.16
CA THR A 102 -5.84 -21.97 -7.72
C THR A 102 -4.95 -21.08 -8.57
N ALA A 103 -3.78 -21.56 -8.97
CA ALA A 103 -2.90 -20.86 -9.89
C ALA A 103 -3.52 -20.60 -11.26
N ILE A 104 -4.14 -21.62 -11.85
CA ILE A 104 -4.79 -21.53 -13.16
C ILE A 104 -6.01 -20.59 -13.07
N ALA A 105 -6.80 -20.70 -12.00
CA ALA A 105 -7.90 -19.78 -11.70
C ALA A 105 -7.43 -18.33 -11.61
N THR A 106 -6.41 -18.07 -10.77
CA THR A 106 -5.84 -16.73 -10.58
C THR A 106 -5.29 -16.16 -11.90
N PHE A 107 -4.62 -16.99 -12.69
CA PHE A 107 -4.14 -16.60 -14.01
C PHE A 107 -5.29 -16.23 -14.96
N ALA A 108 -6.36 -17.02 -14.99
CA ALA A 108 -7.53 -16.75 -15.81
C ALA A 108 -8.24 -15.44 -15.40
N MET A 109 -8.33 -15.15 -14.09
CA MET A 109 -8.88 -13.89 -13.59
C MET A 109 -8.04 -12.68 -14.04
N ARG A 110 -6.71 -12.78 -13.93
CA ARG A 110 -5.80 -11.70 -14.37
C ARG A 110 -5.82 -11.50 -15.89
N LYS A 111 -5.99 -12.58 -16.64
CA LYS A 111 -6.08 -12.55 -18.11
C LYS A 111 -7.42 -12.00 -18.60
N SER A 112 -8.46 -12.00 -17.77
CA SER A 112 -9.76 -11.43 -18.14
C SER A 112 -9.65 -9.91 -18.25
N ASP A 113 -9.88 -9.37 -19.44
CA ASP A 113 -10.15 -7.94 -19.59
C ASP A 113 -11.52 -7.64 -18.98
N SER A 114 -11.75 -6.39 -18.54
CA SER A 114 -12.96 -5.96 -17.83
C SER A 114 -14.29 -6.25 -18.56
N ASN A 115 -14.25 -6.58 -19.86
CA ASN A 115 -15.41 -6.88 -20.70
C ASN A 115 -15.53 -8.35 -21.15
N SER A 116 -14.62 -9.25 -20.77
CA SER A 116 -14.70 -10.66 -21.16
C SER A 116 -15.14 -11.55 -19.99
N SER A 117 -16.36 -12.09 -20.06
CA SER A 117 -16.84 -13.11 -19.11
C SER A 117 -16.18 -14.47 -19.30
N LYS A 118 -15.54 -14.71 -20.46
CA LYS A 118 -14.94 -16.00 -20.80
C LYS A 118 -13.52 -15.83 -21.30
N VAL A 119 -12.60 -16.57 -20.68
CA VAL A 119 -11.18 -16.58 -21.02
C VAL A 119 -10.78 -17.97 -21.48
N LEU A 120 -9.92 -18.03 -22.51
CA LEU A 120 -9.30 -19.27 -22.95
C LEU A 120 -7.89 -19.34 -22.39
N VAL A 121 -7.57 -20.42 -21.70
CA VAL A 121 -6.22 -20.71 -21.18
C VAL A 121 -5.68 -21.93 -21.93
N ASP A 122 -4.60 -21.75 -22.68
CA ASP A 122 -4.00 -22.86 -23.42
C ASP A 122 -2.97 -23.65 -22.60
N ALA A 123 -2.54 -24.80 -23.12
CA ALA A 123 -1.58 -25.65 -22.43
C ALA A 123 -0.21 -24.97 -22.21
N GLY A 124 0.20 -24.03 -23.07
CA GLY A 124 1.46 -23.30 -22.91
C GLY A 124 1.37 -22.29 -21.77
N GLU A 125 0.22 -21.64 -21.61
CA GLU A 125 -0.05 -20.74 -20.50
C GLU A 125 -0.13 -21.48 -19.16
N ILE A 126 -0.80 -22.63 -19.12
CA ILE A 126 -0.83 -23.50 -17.93
C ILE A 126 0.59 -23.98 -17.60
N GLN A 127 1.37 -24.37 -18.62
CA GLN A 127 2.76 -24.78 -18.44
C GLN A 127 3.58 -23.69 -17.73
N GLY A 128 3.44 -22.44 -18.15
CA GLY A 128 4.15 -21.30 -17.57
C GLY A 128 3.67 -20.90 -16.17
N CYS A 129 2.38 -21.01 -15.89
CA CYS A 129 1.79 -20.61 -14.61
C CYS A 129 2.01 -21.66 -13.49
N VAL A 130 2.08 -22.94 -13.87
CA VAL A 130 2.21 -24.09 -12.94
C VAL A 130 3.63 -24.65 -12.88
N ASP A 131 4.50 -24.26 -13.82
CA ASP A 131 5.85 -24.81 -14.01
C ASP A 131 5.84 -26.34 -14.13
N CYS A 132 5.11 -26.84 -15.12
CA CYS A 132 4.97 -28.27 -15.37
C CYS A 132 5.40 -28.67 -16.79
N SER A 133 5.39 -29.98 -17.08
CA SER A 133 5.63 -30.43 -18.45
C SER A 133 4.44 -30.12 -19.35
N ARG A 134 4.69 -29.86 -20.63
CA ARG A 134 3.63 -29.60 -21.62
C ARG A 134 2.60 -30.74 -21.71
N ARG A 135 3.03 -31.99 -21.54
CA ARG A 135 2.14 -33.15 -21.52
C ARG A 135 1.20 -33.09 -20.32
N TYR A 136 1.76 -32.84 -19.14
CA TYR A 136 0.99 -32.68 -17.92
C TYR A 136 0.04 -31.47 -17.97
N ALA A 137 0.40 -30.40 -18.67
CA ALA A 137 -0.52 -29.28 -18.90
C ALA A 137 -1.76 -29.68 -19.72
N TYR A 138 -1.63 -30.62 -20.67
CA TYR A 138 -2.80 -31.16 -21.38
C TYR A 138 -3.64 -32.09 -20.50
N ASP A 139 -3.00 -32.87 -19.65
CA ASP A 139 -3.68 -33.74 -18.68
C ASP A 139 -4.46 -32.86 -17.68
N LEU A 140 -3.86 -31.77 -17.18
CA LEU A 140 -4.53 -30.79 -16.32
C LEU A 140 -5.75 -30.11 -16.97
N ILE A 141 -5.74 -29.89 -18.28
CA ILE A 141 -6.90 -29.34 -18.99
C ILE A 141 -8.07 -30.34 -18.97
N ASP A 142 -7.79 -31.62 -19.17
CA ASP A 142 -8.82 -32.66 -19.12
C ASP A 142 -9.31 -32.85 -17.68
N ASP A 143 -8.38 -32.99 -16.73
CA ASP A 143 -8.67 -33.16 -15.32
C ASP A 143 -9.54 -32.02 -14.80
N LEU A 144 -9.22 -30.76 -15.11
CA LEU A 144 -9.97 -29.59 -14.65
C LEU A 144 -11.35 -29.46 -15.31
N ALA A 145 -11.49 -29.89 -16.55
CA ALA A 145 -12.78 -29.85 -17.22
C ALA A 145 -13.73 -30.95 -16.73
N GLU A 146 -13.21 -31.97 -16.06
CA GLU A 146 -13.96 -33.09 -15.47
C GLU A 146 -14.05 -33.02 -13.94
N ASP A 147 -13.32 -32.10 -13.28
CA ASP A 147 -13.34 -31.94 -11.81
C ASP A 147 -14.58 -31.14 -11.39
N ASP A 148 -15.47 -31.78 -10.63
CA ASP A 148 -16.69 -31.15 -10.09
C ASP A 148 -16.39 -29.90 -9.24
N ARG A 149 -15.17 -29.77 -8.70
CA ARG A 149 -14.75 -28.59 -7.91
C ARG A 149 -14.44 -27.37 -8.78
N ALA A 150 -14.36 -27.55 -10.10
CA ALA A 150 -14.02 -26.51 -11.07
C ALA A 150 -15.21 -26.23 -12.01
N GLU A 151 -16.39 -25.93 -11.45
CA GLU A 151 -17.60 -25.57 -12.21
C GLU A 151 -17.39 -24.38 -13.16
N TRP A 152 -16.41 -23.52 -12.86
CA TRP A 152 -15.98 -22.40 -13.69
C TRP A 152 -15.16 -22.83 -14.92
N ALA A 153 -14.76 -24.09 -15.04
CA ALA A 153 -13.88 -24.59 -16.09
C ALA A 153 -14.63 -25.54 -17.04
N SER A 154 -14.37 -25.41 -18.35
CA SER A 154 -14.92 -26.31 -19.37
C SER A 154 -13.90 -26.59 -20.47
N LEU A 155 -13.96 -27.79 -21.05
CA LEU A 155 -13.03 -28.18 -22.11
C LEU A 155 -13.40 -27.54 -23.45
N GLN A 156 -12.47 -26.79 -24.04
CA GLN A 156 -12.50 -26.48 -25.46
C GLN A 156 -11.71 -27.55 -26.23
N LYS A 157 -12.43 -28.40 -26.98
CA LYS A 157 -11.80 -29.40 -27.86
C LYS A 157 -11.08 -28.72 -29.02
N ALA A 158 -10.01 -29.37 -29.49
CA ALA A 158 -9.36 -28.95 -30.73
C ALA A 158 -10.29 -29.22 -31.91
N GLU A 159 -10.53 -28.21 -32.73
CA GLU A 159 -11.48 -28.28 -33.85
C GLU A 159 -10.98 -27.44 -35.02
N SER A 160 -11.07 -27.98 -36.23
CA SER A 160 -10.81 -27.22 -37.46
C SER A 160 -12.12 -26.62 -37.97
N VAL A 161 -12.26 -25.29 -37.87
CA VAL A 161 -13.48 -24.59 -38.24
C VAL A 161 -13.32 -23.97 -39.63
N PRO A 162 -14.23 -24.26 -40.59
CA PRO A 162 -14.22 -23.60 -41.89
C PRO A 162 -14.57 -22.11 -41.72
N THR A 163 -13.80 -21.25 -42.38
CA THR A 163 -13.95 -19.80 -42.42
C THR A 163 -14.05 -19.34 -43.88
N HIS A 164 -14.53 -18.12 -44.12
CA HIS A 164 -14.63 -17.54 -45.46
C HIS A 164 -13.31 -17.60 -46.27
N LYS A 165 -12.15 -17.59 -45.59
CA LYS A 165 -10.81 -17.56 -46.21
C LYS A 165 -10.04 -18.89 -46.11
N GLY A 166 -10.67 -19.99 -45.68
CA GLY A 166 -10.00 -21.29 -45.47
C GLY A 166 -10.35 -21.91 -44.13
N HIS A 167 -9.47 -22.71 -43.53
CA HIS A 167 -9.70 -23.33 -42.22
C HIS A 167 -8.97 -22.60 -41.10
N ARG A 168 -9.61 -22.47 -39.93
CA ARG A 168 -8.99 -22.00 -38.70
C ARG A 168 -8.98 -23.12 -37.67
N GLU A 169 -7.79 -23.50 -37.23
CA GLU A 169 -7.63 -24.47 -36.16
C GLU A 169 -7.84 -23.80 -34.80
N LYS A 170 -8.80 -24.30 -34.04
CA LYS A 170 -8.95 -24.04 -32.61
C LYS A 170 -8.08 -25.05 -31.88
N LYS A 171 -7.18 -24.55 -31.03
CA LYS A 171 -6.37 -25.38 -30.15
C LYS A 171 -7.21 -25.88 -28.98
N LYS A 172 -6.80 -27.03 -28.41
CA LYS A 172 -7.30 -27.50 -27.13
C LYS A 172 -6.91 -26.50 -26.04
N ALA A 173 -7.88 -26.06 -25.27
CA ALA A 173 -7.72 -25.05 -24.23
C ALA A 173 -8.76 -25.25 -23.12
N LEU A 174 -8.48 -24.71 -21.94
CA LEU A 174 -9.45 -24.59 -20.86
C LEU A 174 -10.26 -23.31 -21.08
N ARG A 175 -11.58 -23.43 -21.19
CA ARG A 175 -12.49 -22.30 -21.25
C ARG A 175 -12.99 -22.00 -19.83
N VAL A 176 -12.55 -20.86 -19.32
CA VAL A 176 -12.85 -20.39 -17.96
C VAL A 176 -13.97 -19.37 -18.02
N ASP A 177 -15.03 -19.62 -17.25
CA ASP A 177 -16.10 -18.68 -16.97
C ASP A 177 -15.69 -17.83 -15.75
N VAL A 178 -15.29 -16.60 -16.03
CA VAL A 178 -14.70 -15.71 -15.03
C VAL A 178 -15.77 -15.18 -14.07
N ASP A 179 -17.01 -15.10 -14.51
CA ASP A 179 -18.11 -14.63 -13.66
C ASP A 179 -18.41 -15.67 -12.57
N VAL A 180 -18.52 -16.96 -12.95
CA VAL A 180 -18.66 -18.08 -12.00
C VAL A 180 -17.44 -18.16 -11.06
N LEU A 181 -16.24 -17.92 -11.60
CA LEU A 181 -15.02 -17.90 -10.79
C LEU A 181 -14.98 -16.75 -9.78
N ARG A 182 -15.51 -15.57 -10.13
CA ARG A 182 -15.63 -14.42 -9.22
C ARG A 182 -16.67 -14.66 -8.13
N GLU A 183 -17.82 -15.24 -8.48
CA GLU A 183 -18.88 -15.59 -7.53
C GLU A 183 -18.41 -16.63 -6.52
N SER A 184 -17.74 -17.69 -6.99
CA SER A 184 -17.15 -18.72 -6.12
C SER A 184 -16.00 -18.20 -5.25
N SER A 185 -15.29 -17.15 -5.69
CA SER A 185 -14.25 -16.49 -4.88
C SER A 185 -14.81 -15.48 -3.87
N GLN A 186 -16.04 -14.98 -4.06
CA GLN A 186 -16.67 -14.00 -3.16
C GLN A 186 -17.12 -14.60 -1.81
N ASP A 187 -17.20 -15.93 -1.69
CA ASP A 187 -17.44 -16.61 -0.41
C ASP A 187 -16.21 -16.62 0.53
N GLN A 188 -15.03 -16.20 0.04
CA GLN A 188 -13.91 -15.83 0.91
C GLN A 188 -13.84 -14.31 1.06
N GLY A 189 -14.60 -13.83 2.04
CA GLY A 189 -14.82 -12.41 2.29
C GLY A 189 -13.55 -11.57 2.43
N VAL A 190 -13.28 -10.74 1.42
CA VAL A 190 -12.66 -9.43 1.55
C VAL A 190 -13.25 -8.53 0.47
N VAL A 191 -14.45 -8.00 0.73
CA VAL A 191 -14.96 -6.87 -0.06
C VAL A 191 -14.25 -5.62 0.46
N ASN A 192 -13.15 -5.24 -0.18
CA ASN A 192 -12.59 -3.89 -0.09
C ASN A 192 -13.63 -2.91 -0.65
N LYS A 193 -14.56 -2.47 0.21
CA LYS A 193 -15.38 -1.28 -0.03
C LYS A 193 -14.49 -0.05 0.14
N PHE A 194 -13.67 0.24 -0.87
CA PHE A 194 -13.07 1.56 -1.01
C PHE A 194 -14.20 2.56 -1.28
N THR A 195 -14.57 3.24 -0.21
CA THR A 195 -15.11 4.60 -0.10
C THR A 195 -15.17 5.42 -1.40
N THR A 196 -16.29 5.34 -2.14
CA THR A 196 -16.78 6.53 -2.86
C THR A 196 -17.63 7.34 -1.89
N ARG A 197 -16.96 8.20 -1.10
CA ARG A 197 -17.62 9.28 -0.39
C ARG A 197 -18.10 10.27 -1.46
N SER A 198 -19.38 10.24 -1.79
CA SER A 198 -20.00 11.23 -2.68
C SER A 198 -19.72 12.64 -2.12
N PRO A 199 -19.30 13.61 -2.94
CA PRO A 199 -19.14 14.98 -2.50
C PRO A 199 -20.53 15.58 -2.26
N THR A 200 -20.90 15.76 -1.00
CA THR A 200 -21.96 16.68 -0.60
C THR A 200 -21.48 18.11 -0.77
N GLY A 201 -21.87 18.73 -1.87
CA GLY A 201 -21.96 20.17 -2.10
C GLY A 201 -22.95 20.34 -3.24
N GLY A 202 -23.93 21.22 -3.24
CA GLY A 202 -24.26 22.37 -2.42
C GLY A 202 -25.11 23.27 -3.31
N VAL A 203 -26.34 23.57 -2.88
CA VAL A 203 -27.11 24.76 -3.27
C VAL A 203 -27.91 25.18 -2.05
#